data_AF-A0A9D2E408-F1
#
_entry.id   AF-A0A9D2E408-F1
#
_cell.length_a   1.000
_cell.length_b   1.000
_cell.length_c   1.000
_cell.angle_alpha   90.00
_cell.angle_beta   90.00
_cell.angle_gamma   90.00
#
_symmetry.space_group_name_H-M   'P 1'
#
loop_
_entity.id
_entity.type
_entity.pdbx_description
1 polymer ?
#
loop_
_entity_poly.entity_id
_entity_poly.type
_entity_poly.pdbx_seq_one_letter_code
_entity_poly.pdbx_strand_id
1 'polypeptide(L)'
;MGTSKCDFAIAGYEGRQKVHHNMKRTKSKYDARYMLKNPATKKVYTNAQMLADLAQREKVYPGLAPLLEPWIQELTARAQKNPDAEFSLHCSDATEERALARLKKMRWSELEALAQLLYRPLYERNLKYGDVTVRDFVTYQANTLYAGETPTTRTRLTGCLKNYILPVVGEIKLNALDANRQTKALKAINQKLQNSSGPVGSSTRGYVKRAYRGLILAIESSGWTGCSAGLRLVDLLKGSTDPNNAIIRSCRVAHLDDAQRTALFQLLSDPARLYDMFWIALLYSGMDPADIAGQTYGDIEELTLQDGSCCYTILISRRVRKLNDRYSTLQATNENFPIYKFRRLVLTPWAGDVLLRRLEQLHALGLSDDQIQEMRFSSEKPGGAIVGPEELAKRLLQLLRQAGIPAATATRTEKKGHAYRQTVKEDIALLQRDARYLAMQCGADEVMLHAMFGDTWTDTDEEAYLDLLGDRYAVARWQRLRRWSPLAPASLPFTGEGCLAGYTHVPARHILQVINSTGHPVTLTLHATYALNAFWAQNKKGGNTS
;
A
#
# COMPACT_ATOMS: atom_id res chain seq x y z
N MET A 1 -49.39 8.75 -8.41
CA MET A 1 -49.47 10.20 -8.14
C MET A 1 -48.39 10.90 -8.94
N GLY A 2 -48.74 11.80 -9.86
CA GLY A 2 -47.76 12.44 -10.74
C GLY A 2 -46.98 13.54 -10.01
N THR A 3 -45.66 13.49 -10.06
CA THR A 3 -44.78 14.60 -9.69
C THR A 3 -45.08 15.80 -10.59
N SER A 4 -45.21 16.99 -10.01
CA SER A 4 -45.37 18.21 -10.80
C SER A 4 -44.16 18.39 -11.70
N LYS A 5 -44.34 18.87 -12.95
CA LYS A 5 -43.23 19.20 -13.86
C LYS A 5 -42.26 20.24 -13.29
N CYS A 6 -42.66 20.93 -12.22
CA CYS A 6 -41.90 21.97 -11.55
C CYS A 6 -41.14 21.49 -10.29
N ASP A 7 -41.32 20.24 -9.87
CA ASP A 7 -40.66 19.69 -8.69
C ASP A 7 -39.30 19.05 -9.08
N PHE A 8 -38.29 19.13 -8.21
CA PHE A 8 -36.96 18.56 -8.44
C PHE A 8 -36.40 17.91 -7.16
N ALA A 9 -35.49 16.95 -7.32
CA ALA A 9 -34.84 16.27 -6.20
C ALA A 9 -33.70 17.11 -5.60
N ILE A 10 -33.64 17.18 -4.26
CA ILE A 10 -32.56 17.85 -3.51
C ILE A 10 -32.36 17.20 -2.14
N ALA A 11 -31.11 16.81 -1.84
CA ALA A 11 -30.71 16.19 -0.57
C ALA A 11 -31.62 15.02 -0.09
N GLY A 12 -32.08 14.19 -1.02
CA GLY A 12 -33.00 13.06 -0.76
C GLY A 12 -34.50 13.42 -0.69
N TYR A 13 -34.88 14.68 -0.90
CA TYR A 13 -36.25 15.19 -0.82
C TYR A 13 -36.61 16.06 -2.03
N GLU A 14 -37.71 16.81 -1.95
CA GLU A 14 -38.23 17.59 -3.07
C GLU A 14 -38.12 19.10 -2.84
N GLY A 15 -37.70 19.80 -3.88
CA GLY A 15 -37.85 21.24 -4.04
C GLY A 15 -38.84 21.56 -5.15
N ARG A 16 -39.19 22.84 -5.30
CA ARG A 16 -40.02 23.36 -6.39
C ARG A 16 -39.34 24.53 -7.06
N GLN A 17 -39.39 24.56 -8.38
CA GLN A 17 -38.88 25.62 -9.23
C GLN A 17 -40.07 26.36 -9.86
N LYS A 18 -40.12 27.69 -9.76
CA LYS A 18 -41.10 28.53 -10.46
C LYS A 18 -40.37 29.63 -11.23
N VAL A 19 -40.90 30.01 -12.39
CA VAL A 19 -40.45 31.20 -13.13
C VAL A 19 -41.65 32.12 -13.29
N HIS A 20 -41.46 33.41 -13.00
CA HIS A 20 -42.48 34.42 -13.18
C HIS A 20 -41.98 35.52 -14.12
N HIS A 21 -42.76 35.83 -15.15
CA HIS A 21 -42.46 36.95 -16.04
C HIS A 21 -42.96 38.26 -15.43
N ASN A 22 -42.05 39.17 -15.08
CA ASN A 22 -42.42 40.43 -14.43
C ASN A 22 -42.51 41.56 -15.47
N MET A 23 -43.73 41.79 -15.96
CA MET A 23 -44.06 42.83 -16.94
C MET A 23 -44.08 44.25 -16.36
N LYS A 24 -44.05 44.43 -15.02
CA LYS A 24 -44.22 45.73 -14.37
C LYS A 24 -42.91 46.52 -14.15
N ARG A 25 -41.76 46.02 -14.62
CA ARG A 25 -40.46 46.70 -14.51
C ARG A 25 -40.06 47.36 -15.84
N THR A 26 -39.41 48.52 -15.78
CA THR A 26 -38.88 49.29 -16.94
C THR A 26 -37.99 48.51 -17.89
N LYS A 27 -37.46 47.36 -17.45
CA LYS A 27 -36.94 46.29 -18.30
C LYS A 27 -37.67 44.99 -17.93
N SER A 28 -38.44 44.46 -18.87
CA SER A 28 -39.08 43.15 -18.78
C SER A 28 -38.05 42.10 -18.35
N LYS A 29 -38.30 41.41 -17.23
CA LYS A 29 -37.38 40.41 -16.65
C LYS A 29 -38.14 39.17 -16.19
N TYR A 30 -37.48 38.03 -16.25
CA TYR A 30 -37.94 36.76 -15.70
C TYR A 30 -37.35 36.55 -14.31
N ASP A 31 -38.17 36.22 -13.33
CA ASP A 31 -37.78 35.92 -11.95
C ASP A 31 -37.89 34.43 -11.68
N ALA A 32 -36.76 33.76 -11.55
CA ALA A 32 -36.66 32.33 -11.26
C ALA A 32 -36.53 32.12 -9.75
N ARG A 33 -37.27 31.15 -9.20
CA ARG A 33 -37.32 30.86 -7.76
C ARG A 33 -37.10 29.39 -7.47
N TYR A 34 -36.28 29.11 -6.46
CA TYR A 34 -36.20 27.82 -5.79
C TYR A 34 -36.89 27.87 -4.43
N MET A 35 -37.65 26.82 -4.14
CA MET A 35 -38.39 26.62 -2.90
C MET A 35 -38.16 25.20 -2.41
N LEU A 36 -38.22 24.98 -1.09
CA LEU A 36 -38.14 23.66 -0.47
C LEU A 36 -39.55 23.17 -0.09
N LYS A 37 -39.85 21.88 -0.30
CA LYS A 37 -41.13 21.29 0.09
C LYS A 37 -41.03 20.59 1.44
N ASN A 38 -41.98 20.86 2.32
CA ASN A 38 -42.12 20.15 3.58
C ASN A 38 -42.45 18.67 3.33
N PRO A 39 -41.61 17.72 3.77
CA PRO A 39 -41.80 16.30 3.50
C PRO A 39 -43.08 15.73 4.14
N ALA A 40 -43.58 16.34 5.22
CA ALA A 40 -44.81 15.93 5.91
C ALA A 40 -46.06 16.46 5.21
N THR A 41 -46.08 17.74 4.84
CA THR A 41 -47.29 18.37 4.24
C THR A 41 -47.31 18.33 2.71
N LYS A 42 -46.17 18.01 2.07
CA LYS A 42 -45.92 18.07 0.62
C LYS A 42 -46.10 19.46 -0.01
N LYS A 43 -46.32 20.51 0.80
CA LYS A 43 -46.42 21.91 0.38
C LYS A 43 -45.07 22.60 0.49
N VAL A 44 -44.92 23.74 -0.17
CA VAL A 44 -43.73 24.61 -0.01
C VAL A 44 -43.68 25.12 1.43
N TYR A 45 -42.48 25.14 2.03
CA TYR A 45 -42.27 25.74 3.35
C TYR A 45 -42.63 27.22 3.36
N THR A 46 -43.35 27.66 4.38
CA THR A 46 -43.44 29.10 4.72
C THR A 46 -42.22 29.54 5.53
N ASN A 47 -41.96 30.85 5.60
CA ASN A 47 -40.88 31.39 6.42
C ASN A 47 -41.01 30.97 7.90
N ALA A 48 -42.22 31.02 8.46
CA ALA A 48 -42.47 30.63 9.85
C ALA A 48 -42.23 29.13 10.08
N GLN A 49 -42.69 28.27 9.17
CA GLN A 49 -42.48 26.82 9.27
C GLN A 49 -41.01 26.44 9.19
N MET A 50 -40.27 27.05 8.26
CA MET A 50 -38.85 26.77 8.10
C MET A 50 -38.04 27.26 9.31
N LEU A 51 -38.36 28.45 9.84
CA LEU A 51 -37.73 28.99 11.05
C LEU A 51 -37.95 28.08 12.27
N ALA A 52 -39.21 27.68 12.52
CA ALA A 52 -39.54 26.78 13.61
C ALA A 52 -38.80 25.44 13.48
N ASP A 53 -38.72 24.92 12.25
CA ASP A 53 -37.99 23.70 11.99
C ASP A 53 -36.50 23.89 12.29
N LEU A 54 -35.81 24.88 11.71
CA LEU A 54 -34.37 25.10 11.93
C LEU A 54 -34.02 25.37 13.41
N ALA A 55 -34.84 26.15 14.13
CA ALA A 55 -34.65 26.38 15.57
C ALA A 55 -34.74 25.08 16.38
N GLN A 56 -35.62 24.14 15.97
CA GLN A 56 -35.64 22.81 16.56
C GLN A 56 -34.37 22.01 16.23
N ARG A 57 -33.81 22.15 15.02
CA ARG A 57 -32.58 21.43 14.63
C ARG A 57 -31.37 21.96 15.40
N GLU A 58 -31.32 23.25 15.68
CA GLU A 58 -30.25 23.86 16.50
C GLU A 58 -30.22 23.25 17.90
N LYS A 59 -31.39 23.03 18.52
CA LYS A 59 -31.51 22.37 19.82
C LYS A 59 -31.09 20.89 19.78
N VAL A 60 -31.46 20.17 18.71
CA VAL A 60 -31.21 18.72 18.58
C VAL A 60 -29.77 18.43 18.13
N TYR A 61 -29.14 19.32 17.36
CA TYR A 61 -27.79 19.17 16.82
C TYR A 61 -26.90 20.38 17.17
N PRO A 62 -26.44 20.52 18.43
CA PRO A 62 -25.64 21.67 18.86
C PRO A 62 -24.37 21.88 18.02
N GLY A 63 -23.75 20.80 17.54
CA GLY A 63 -22.57 20.86 16.68
C GLY A 63 -22.81 21.48 15.29
N LEU A 64 -24.07 21.70 14.89
CA LEU A 64 -24.45 22.37 13.64
C LEU A 64 -24.88 23.82 13.85
N ALA A 65 -24.90 24.32 15.09
CA ALA A 65 -25.32 25.70 15.40
C ALA A 65 -24.62 26.76 14.51
N PRO A 66 -23.29 26.71 14.25
CA PRO A 66 -22.64 27.69 13.38
C PRO A 66 -23.16 27.73 11.94
N LEU A 67 -23.76 26.64 11.46
CA LEU A 67 -24.36 26.56 10.12
C LEU A 67 -25.84 26.94 10.13
N LEU A 68 -26.52 26.82 11.27
CA LEU A 68 -27.95 27.10 11.44
C LEU A 68 -28.23 28.56 11.79
N GLU A 69 -27.40 29.18 12.63
CA GLU A 69 -27.56 30.54 13.14
C GLU A 69 -27.77 31.60 12.03
N PRO A 70 -26.96 31.63 10.94
CA PRO A 70 -27.16 32.63 9.88
C PRO A 70 -28.54 32.49 9.20
N TRP A 71 -29.00 31.25 9.00
CA TRP A 71 -30.30 30.97 8.42
C TRP A 71 -31.45 31.34 9.37
N ILE A 72 -31.30 31.05 10.66
CA ILE A 72 -32.28 31.39 11.68
C ILE A 72 -32.45 32.92 11.77
N GLN A 73 -31.34 33.68 11.77
CA GLN A 73 -31.38 35.14 11.78
C GLN A 73 -32.08 35.71 10.53
N GLU A 74 -31.71 35.23 9.34
CA GLU A 74 -32.35 35.68 8.09
C GLU A 74 -33.85 35.36 8.07
N LEU A 75 -34.22 34.13 8.42
CA LEU A 75 -35.61 33.70 8.42
C LEU A 75 -36.44 34.38 9.51
N THR A 76 -35.84 34.75 10.64
CA THR A 76 -36.51 35.55 11.68
C THR A 76 -36.94 36.90 11.10
N ALA A 77 -36.05 37.60 10.40
CA ALA A 77 -36.37 38.87 9.76
C ALA A 77 -37.44 38.72 8.67
N ARG A 78 -37.43 37.62 7.91
CA ARG A 78 -38.44 37.33 6.88
C ARG A 78 -39.80 36.97 7.49
N ALA A 79 -39.82 36.15 8.53
CA ALA A 79 -41.03 35.70 9.21
C ALA A 79 -41.73 36.84 9.97
N GLN A 80 -40.96 37.78 10.54
CA GLN A 80 -41.52 39.01 11.15
C GLN A 80 -42.27 39.88 10.14
N LYS A 81 -41.79 39.94 8.88
CA LYS A 81 -42.45 40.71 7.81
C LYS A 81 -43.68 40.01 7.24
N ASN A 82 -43.55 38.71 6.94
CA ASN A 82 -44.66 37.89 6.44
C ASN A 82 -44.42 36.41 6.78
N PRO A 83 -45.06 35.89 7.85
CA PRO A 83 -44.82 34.53 8.33
C PRO A 83 -45.33 33.45 7.36
N ASP A 84 -46.42 33.72 6.65
CA ASP A 84 -47.10 32.76 5.77
C ASP A 84 -46.60 32.80 4.32
N ALA A 85 -45.67 33.71 4.00
CA ALA A 85 -45.06 33.74 2.68
C ALA A 85 -44.22 32.48 2.40
N GLU A 86 -44.35 31.92 1.18
CA GLU A 86 -43.52 30.83 0.68
C GLU A 86 -42.03 31.22 0.75
N PHE A 87 -41.22 30.41 1.43
CA PHE A 87 -39.78 30.58 1.42
C PHE A 87 -39.27 30.40 -0.01
N SER A 88 -38.50 31.37 -0.51
CA SER A 88 -37.85 31.25 -1.80
C SER A 88 -36.49 31.92 -1.84
N LEU A 89 -35.59 31.32 -2.61
CA LEU A 89 -34.39 31.94 -3.15
C LEU A 89 -34.69 32.30 -4.60
N HIS A 90 -34.40 33.54 -5.01
CA HIS A 90 -34.75 34.01 -6.34
C HIS A 90 -33.61 34.76 -7.02
N CYS A 91 -33.63 34.73 -8.35
CA CYS A 91 -32.72 35.47 -9.22
C CYS A 91 -33.51 35.90 -10.45
N SER A 92 -33.22 37.11 -10.95
CA SER A 92 -33.90 37.61 -12.14
C SER A 92 -32.91 37.91 -13.28
N ASP A 93 -33.31 37.64 -14.51
CA ASP A 93 -32.53 37.97 -15.72
C ASP A 93 -33.46 38.33 -16.90
N ALA A 94 -32.88 38.68 -18.05
CA ALA A 94 -33.62 39.15 -19.23
C ALA A 94 -34.45 38.05 -19.92
N THR A 95 -34.02 36.79 -19.82
CA THR A 95 -34.73 35.62 -20.38
C THR A 95 -34.91 34.55 -19.31
N GLU A 96 -35.92 33.69 -19.50
CA GLU A 96 -36.19 32.55 -18.60
C GLU A 96 -34.97 31.63 -18.45
N GLU A 97 -34.36 31.20 -19.55
CA GLU A 97 -33.18 30.32 -19.53
C GLU A 97 -32.01 30.94 -18.77
N ARG A 98 -31.75 32.24 -18.97
CA ARG A 98 -30.67 32.94 -18.26
C ARG A 98 -30.97 33.09 -16.78
N ALA A 99 -32.23 33.37 -16.42
CA ALA A 99 -32.66 33.45 -15.03
C ALA A 99 -32.49 32.09 -14.32
N LEU A 100 -32.85 30.98 -14.97
CA LEU A 100 -32.66 29.62 -14.46
C LEU A 100 -31.19 29.24 -14.33
N ALA A 101 -30.38 29.47 -15.37
CA ALA A 101 -28.94 29.19 -15.34
C ALA A 101 -28.24 30.00 -14.23
N ARG A 102 -28.62 31.27 -14.07
CA ARG A 102 -28.10 32.15 -13.03
C ARG A 102 -28.54 31.73 -11.63
N LEU A 103 -29.81 31.35 -11.45
CA LEU A 103 -30.31 30.82 -10.18
C LEU A 103 -29.55 29.54 -9.78
N LYS A 104 -29.39 28.58 -10.71
CA LYS A 104 -28.62 27.36 -10.46
C LYS A 104 -27.17 27.66 -10.09
N LYS A 105 -26.52 28.56 -10.82
CA LYS A 105 -25.11 28.93 -10.57
C LYS A 105 -24.90 29.61 -9.21
N MET A 106 -25.81 30.51 -8.80
CA MET A 106 -25.60 31.34 -7.61
C MET A 106 -26.23 30.78 -6.34
N ARG A 107 -27.33 30.03 -6.43
CA ARG A 107 -28.17 29.67 -5.27
C ARG A 107 -28.31 28.17 -5.02
N TRP A 108 -27.83 27.30 -5.91
CA TRP A 108 -28.01 25.85 -5.73
C TRP A 108 -27.27 25.30 -4.50
N SER A 109 -25.99 25.65 -4.33
CA SER A 109 -25.19 25.19 -3.18
C SER A 109 -25.76 25.67 -1.85
N GLU A 110 -26.25 26.90 -1.83
CA GLU A 110 -26.91 27.52 -0.67
C GLU A 110 -28.22 26.79 -0.32
N LEU A 111 -29.05 26.50 -1.34
CA LEU A 111 -30.28 25.73 -1.19
C LEU A 111 -30.02 24.29 -0.71
N GLU A 112 -28.99 23.64 -1.25
CA GLU A 112 -28.61 22.26 -0.89
C GLU A 112 -28.10 22.18 0.55
N ALA A 113 -27.27 23.12 0.99
CA ALA A 113 -26.83 23.21 2.38
C ALA A 113 -28.01 23.42 3.34
N LEU A 114 -28.93 24.33 3.02
CA LEU A 114 -30.14 24.54 3.80
C LEU A 114 -31.02 23.29 3.85
N ALA A 115 -31.20 22.61 2.71
CA ALA A 115 -31.98 21.37 2.64
C ALA A 115 -31.36 20.25 3.51
N GLN A 116 -30.03 20.09 3.50
CA GLN A 116 -29.33 19.13 4.34
C GLN A 116 -29.55 19.40 5.84
N LEU A 117 -29.50 20.67 6.26
CA LEU A 117 -29.77 21.05 7.65
C LEU A 117 -31.21 20.75 8.04
N LEU A 118 -32.16 21.15 7.18
CA LEU A 118 -33.59 21.03 7.44
C LEU A 118 -34.06 19.57 7.51
N TYR A 119 -33.57 18.73 6.60
CA TYR A 119 -34.02 17.35 6.42
C TYR A 119 -33.17 16.30 7.16
N ARG A 120 -32.12 16.71 7.89
CA ARG A 120 -31.23 15.81 8.63
C ARG A 120 -31.95 14.75 9.50
N PRO A 121 -33.01 15.06 10.28
CA PRO A 121 -33.70 14.03 11.06
C PRO A 121 -34.33 12.93 10.21
N LEU A 122 -34.86 13.30 9.04
CA LEU A 122 -35.47 12.36 8.11
C LEU A 122 -34.40 11.52 7.41
N TYR A 123 -33.26 12.13 7.07
CA TYR A 123 -32.10 11.42 6.52
C TYR A 123 -31.59 10.36 7.51
N GLU A 124 -31.35 10.74 8.77
CA GLU A 124 -30.86 9.83 9.80
C GLU A 124 -31.84 8.67 10.04
N ARG A 125 -33.14 8.96 10.06
CA ARG A 125 -34.17 7.92 10.15
C ARG A 125 -34.12 6.98 8.95
N ASN A 126 -34.05 7.51 7.73
CA ASN A 126 -34.05 6.70 6.52
C ASN A 126 -32.74 5.89 6.36
N LEU A 127 -31.62 6.43 6.85
CA LEU A 127 -30.32 5.76 6.84
C LEU A 127 -30.35 4.46 7.65
N LYS A 128 -31.03 4.46 8.81
CA LYS A 128 -31.22 3.25 9.64
C LYS A 128 -31.88 2.10 8.88
N TYR A 129 -32.76 2.40 7.93
CA TYR A 129 -33.46 1.41 7.10
C TYR A 129 -32.84 1.22 5.71
N GLY A 130 -31.70 1.86 5.45
CA GLY A 130 -31.04 1.85 4.15
C GLY A 130 -31.86 2.49 3.04
N ASP A 131 -32.87 3.31 3.37
CA ASP A 131 -33.79 3.96 2.42
C ASP A 131 -33.22 5.28 1.84
N VAL A 132 -31.89 5.41 1.90
CA VAL A 132 -31.12 6.55 1.41
C VAL A 132 -30.35 6.10 0.18
N THR A 133 -30.24 6.95 -0.85
CA THR A 133 -29.42 6.64 -2.02
C THR A 133 -27.94 6.83 -1.71
N VAL A 134 -27.04 6.14 -2.44
CA VAL A 134 -25.59 6.35 -2.27
C VAL A 134 -25.20 7.82 -2.51
N ARG A 135 -25.86 8.50 -3.45
CA ARG A 135 -25.62 9.93 -3.71
C ARG A 135 -26.02 10.80 -2.54
N ASP A 136 -27.21 10.58 -1.97
CA ASP A 136 -27.66 11.34 -0.80
C ASP A 136 -26.71 11.10 0.38
N PHE A 137 -26.30 9.84 0.61
CA PHE A 137 -25.31 9.52 1.64
C PHE A 137 -24.01 10.33 1.47
N VAL A 138 -23.43 10.33 0.27
CA VAL A 138 -22.21 11.09 -0.02
C VAL A 138 -22.41 12.60 0.16
N THR A 139 -23.61 13.09 -0.14
CA THR A 139 -23.97 14.50 -0.03
C THR A 139 -23.99 14.96 1.44
N TYR A 140 -24.61 14.18 2.33
CA TYR A 140 -24.61 14.44 3.77
C TYR A 140 -23.24 14.24 4.43
N GLN A 141 -22.42 13.32 3.89
CA GLN A 141 -21.08 13.01 4.42
C GLN A 141 -19.96 13.76 3.70
N ALA A 142 -20.24 14.75 2.84
CA ALA A 142 -19.21 15.39 2.00
C ALA A 142 -18.02 15.96 2.81
N ASN A 143 -18.29 16.46 4.02
CA ASN A 143 -17.30 17.08 4.89
C ASN A 143 -16.50 16.08 5.74
N THR A 144 -16.97 14.86 5.92
CA THR A 144 -16.38 13.81 6.76
C THR A 144 -15.79 12.67 5.94
N LEU A 145 -16.26 12.49 4.69
CA LEU A 145 -15.78 11.44 3.81
C LEU A 145 -14.29 11.64 3.51
N TYR A 146 -13.52 10.59 3.80
CA TYR A 146 -12.05 10.56 3.71
C TYR A 146 -11.34 11.59 4.61
N ALA A 147 -11.92 11.97 5.76
CA ALA A 147 -11.31 12.94 6.68
C ALA A 147 -9.92 12.53 7.22
N GLY A 148 -9.65 11.22 7.31
CA GLY A 148 -8.32 10.71 7.70
C GLY A 148 -7.24 10.81 6.62
N GLU A 149 -7.59 11.29 5.42
CA GLU A 149 -6.66 11.42 4.29
C GLU A 149 -6.12 12.86 4.18
N THR A 150 -4.94 13.00 3.56
CA THR A 150 -4.39 14.34 3.25
C THR A 150 -5.32 15.11 2.29
N PRO A 151 -5.33 16.46 2.31
CA PRO A 151 -6.21 17.26 1.45
C PRO A 151 -6.09 16.93 -0.05
N THR A 152 -4.88 16.66 -0.52
CA THR A 152 -4.60 16.26 -1.91
C THR A 152 -5.17 14.89 -2.25
N THR A 153 -4.99 13.91 -1.37
CA THR A 153 -5.54 12.55 -1.53
C THR A 153 -7.06 12.58 -1.46
N ARG A 154 -7.63 13.30 -0.49
CA ARG A 154 -9.07 13.51 -0.36
C ARG A 154 -9.67 14.09 -1.64
N THR A 155 -9.06 15.14 -2.19
CA THR A 155 -9.49 15.72 -3.48
C THR A 155 -9.50 14.68 -4.61
N ARG A 156 -8.44 13.85 -4.70
CA ARG A 156 -8.35 12.77 -5.71
C ARG A 156 -9.41 11.69 -5.49
N LEU A 157 -9.63 11.24 -4.26
CA LEU A 157 -10.62 10.22 -3.91
C LEU A 157 -12.04 10.71 -4.19
N THR A 158 -12.37 11.94 -3.78
CA THR A 158 -13.65 12.59 -4.10
C THR A 158 -13.84 12.76 -5.60
N GLY A 159 -12.79 13.11 -6.34
CA GLY A 159 -12.81 13.13 -7.81
C GLY A 159 -13.12 11.75 -8.42
N CYS A 160 -12.46 10.69 -7.93
CA CYS A 160 -12.71 9.32 -8.37
C CYS A 160 -14.14 8.85 -8.07
N LEU A 161 -14.62 9.16 -6.86
CA LEU A 161 -15.99 8.89 -6.42
C LEU A 161 -17.01 9.56 -7.35
N LYS A 162 -16.85 10.85 -7.65
CA LYS A 162 -17.75 11.62 -8.51
C LYS A 162 -17.74 11.16 -9.97
N ASN A 163 -16.56 10.85 -10.51
CA ASN A 163 -16.42 10.60 -11.94
C ASN A 163 -16.71 9.13 -12.33
N TYR A 164 -16.39 8.18 -11.45
CA TYR A 164 -16.46 6.74 -11.78
C TYR A 164 -17.50 5.97 -10.98
N ILE A 165 -17.64 6.24 -9.68
CA ILE A 165 -18.45 5.40 -8.78
C ILE A 165 -19.91 5.90 -8.74
N LEU A 166 -20.14 7.15 -8.35
CA LEU A 166 -21.48 7.74 -8.23
C LEU A 166 -22.33 7.68 -9.50
N PRO A 167 -21.77 7.75 -10.73
CA PRO A 167 -22.57 7.58 -11.94
C PRO A 167 -23.15 6.18 -12.10
N VAL A 168 -22.61 5.17 -11.40
CA VAL A 168 -23.06 3.78 -11.47
C VAL A 168 -23.97 3.42 -10.29
N VAL A 169 -23.60 3.82 -9.07
CA VAL A 169 -24.32 3.41 -7.86
C VAL A 169 -25.13 4.53 -7.20
N GLY A 170 -24.99 5.77 -7.65
CA GLY A 170 -25.51 6.96 -6.95
C GLY A 170 -27.00 6.93 -6.66
N GLU A 171 -27.81 6.46 -7.62
CA GLU A 171 -29.28 6.40 -7.50
C GLU A 171 -29.78 5.13 -6.78
N ILE A 172 -28.87 4.20 -6.45
CA ILE A 172 -29.25 2.95 -5.78
C ILE A 172 -29.40 3.24 -4.28
N LYS A 173 -30.52 2.80 -3.70
CA LYS A 173 -30.74 2.82 -2.24
C LYS A 173 -29.83 1.82 -1.54
N LEU A 174 -29.34 2.17 -0.34
CA LEU A 174 -28.42 1.33 0.42
C LEU A 174 -29.00 -0.06 0.73
N ASN A 175 -30.30 -0.16 1.03
CA ASN A 175 -30.99 -1.43 1.26
C ASN A 175 -31.12 -2.32 0.02
N ALA A 176 -31.00 -1.73 -1.18
CA ALA A 176 -31.04 -2.44 -2.44
C ALA A 176 -29.64 -2.70 -3.00
N LEU A 177 -28.58 -2.21 -2.34
CA LEU A 177 -27.19 -2.37 -2.73
C LEU A 177 -26.61 -3.66 -2.12
N ASP A 178 -27.23 -4.80 -2.41
CA ASP A 178 -26.77 -6.13 -1.99
C ASP A 178 -25.50 -6.60 -2.74
N ALA A 179 -24.95 -7.75 -2.34
CA ALA A 179 -23.73 -8.31 -2.95
C ALA A 179 -23.83 -8.50 -4.48
N ASN A 180 -25.00 -8.89 -4.99
CA ASN A 180 -25.23 -9.10 -6.42
C ASN A 180 -25.23 -7.76 -7.18
N ARG A 181 -25.91 -6.75 -6.64
CA ARG A 181 -25.92 -5.40 -7.21
C ARG A 181 -24.56 -4.74 -7.14
N GLN A 182 -23.83 -4.91 -6.04
CA GLN A 182 -22.46 -4.42 -5.89
C GLN A 182 -21.52 -5.09 -6.90
N THR A 183 -21.64 -6.39 -7.12
CA THR A 183 -20.87 -7.11 -8.16
C THR A 183 -21.15 -6.53 -9.55
N LYS A 184 -22.43 -6.32 -9.90
CA LYS A 184 -22.82 -5.71 -11.19
C LYS A 184 -22.28 -4.28 -11.32
N ALA A 185 -22.38 -3.49 -10.26
CA ALA A 185 -21.88 -2.12 -10.22
C ALA A 185 -20.36 -2.07 -10.41
N LEU A 186 -19.59 -2.93 -9.74
CA LEU A 186 -18.14 -2.98 -9.87
C LEU A 186 -17.71 -3.38 -11.28
N LYS A 187 -18.42 -4.30 -11.93
CA LYS A 187 -18.21 -4.62 -13.36
C LYS A 187 -18.46 -3.41 -14.26
N ALA A 188 -19.55 -2.67 -14.04
CA ALA A 188 -19.86 -1.47 -14.82
C ALA A 188 -18.86 -0.33 -14.58
N ILE A 189 -18.41 -0.13 -13.34
CA ILE A 189 -17.33 0.83 -13.01
C ILE A 189 -16.04 0.42 -13.74
N ASN A 190 -15.68 -0.87 -13.73
CA ASN A 190 -14.50 -1.35 -14.42
C ASN A 190 -14.59 -1.13 -15.94
N GLN A 191 -15.75 -1.39 -16.54
CA GLN A 191 -15.98 -1.11 -17.97
C GLN A 191 -15.85 0.39 -18.28
N LYS A 192 -16.36 1.28 -17.41
CA LYS A 192 -16.20 2.73 -17.56
C LYS A 192 -14.73 3.16 -17.48
N LEU A 193 -13.95 2.53 -16.60
CA LEU A 193 -12.49 2.75 -16.51
C LEU A 193 -11.72 2.22 -17.72
N GLN A 194 -12.27 1.26 -18.47
CA GLN A 194 -11.68 0.75 -19.71
C GLN A 194 -12.01 1.64 -20.92
N ASN A 195 -13.23 2.20 -20.96
CA ASN A 195 -13.74 2.97 -22.09
C ASN A 195 -13.49 4.48 -21.99
N SER A 196 -12.73 4.94 -21.00
CA SER A 196 -12.36 6.35 -20.87
C SER A 196 -11.45 6.74 -22.05
N SER A 197 -11.57 7.99 -22.53
CA SER A 197 -10.77 8.54 -23.64
C SER A 197 -9.30 8.74 -23.23
N GLY A 198 -8.56 7.63 -23.20
CA GLY A 198 -7.15 7.54 -22.81
C GLY A 198 -6.92 6.37 -21.83
N PRO A 199 -5.71 5.76 -21.82
CA PRO A 199 -5.40 4.70 -20.86
C PRO A 199 -5.48 5.27 -19.44
N VAL A 200 -6.51 4.89 -18.69
CA VAL A 200 -6.60 5.18 -17.27
C VAL A 200 -5.44 4.44 -16.58
N GLY A 201 -4.43 5.20 -16.14
CA GLY A 201 -3.25 4.66 -15.49
C GLY A 201 -3.57 3.80 -14.27
N SER A 202 -2.66 2.89 -13.91
CA SER A 202 -2.79 2.00 -12.75
C SER A 202 -3.04 2.76 -11.45
N SER A 203 -2.48 3.97 -11.33
CA SER A 203 -2.70 4.89 -10.21
C SER A 203 -4.17 5.30 -10.04
N THR A 204 -4.85 5.73 -11.10
CA THR A 204 -6.27 6.12 -11.06
C THR A 204 -7.16 4.95 -10.68
N ARG A 205 -6.89 3.74 -11.19
CA ARG A 205 -7.62 2.54 -10.77
C ARG A 205 -7.41 2.25 -9.28
N GLY A 206 -6.19 2.40 -8.77
CA GLY A 206 -5.88 2.30 -7.34
C GLY A 206 -6.67 3.30 -6.50
N TYR A 207 -6.76 4.55 -6.95
CA TYR A 207 -7.59 5.57 -6.28
C TYR A 207 -9.09 5.27 -6.36
N VAL A 208 -9.60 4.72 -7.48
CA VAL A 208 -11.02 4.30 -7.57
C VAL A 208 -11.30 3.13 -6.64
N LYS A 209 -10.38 2.16 -6.54
CA LYS A 209 -10.48 1.04 -5.58
C LYS A 209 -10.53 1.56 -4.15
N ARG A 210 -9.62 2.47 -3.80
CA ARG A 210 -9.55 3.10 -2.47
C ARG A 210 -10.77 3.97 -2.17
N ALA A 211 -11.27 4.73 -3.14
CA ALA A 211 -12.48 5.53 -3.01
C ALA A 211 -13.72 4.66 -2.79
N TYR A 212 -13.86 3.56 -3.54
CA TYR A 212 -14.97 2.62 -3.35
C TYR A 212 -14.91 1.99 -1.96
N ARG A 213 -13.74 1.51 -1.52
CA ARG A 213 -13.56 0.93 -0.19
C ARG A 213 -13.89 1.95 0.91
N GLY A 214 -13.38 3.17 0.82
CA GLY A 214 -13.65 4.22 1.80
C GLY A 214 -15.11 4.66 1.83
N LEU A 215 -15.81 4.64 0.69
CA LEU A 215 -17.27 4.84 0.66
C LEU A 215 -18.01 3.76 1.44
N ILE A 216 -17.71 2.48 1.22
CA ILE A 216 -18.38 1.37 1.93
C ILE A 216 -18.10 1.45 3.44
N LEU A 217 -16.84 1.68 3.84
CA LEU A 217 -16.47 1.86 5.24
C LEU A 217 -17.22 3.04 5.89
N ALA A 218 -17.36 4.16 5.17
CA ALA A 218 -18.11 5.30 5.68
C ALA A 218 -19.60 4.95 5.90
N ILE A 219 -20.21 4.21 4.98
CA ILE A 219 -21.60 3.72 5.09
C ILE A 219 -21.75 2.84 6.33
N GLU A 220 -20.84 1.89 6.54
CA GLU A 220 -20.85 1.00 7.70
C GLU A 220 -20.67 1.75 9.01
N SER A 221 -19.70 2.66 9.07
CA SER A 221 -19.46 3.50 10.26
C SER A 221 -20.63 4.42 10.61
N SER A 222 -21.53 4.68 9.64
CA SER A 222 -22.75 5.47 9.83
C SER A 222 -23.95 4.62 10.28
N GLY A 223 -23.75 3.32 10.51
CA GLY A 223 -24.76 2.41 11.08
C GLY A 223 -25.48 1.49 10.09
N TRP A 224 -25.14 1.52 8.79
CA TRP A 224 -25.72 0.60 7.78
C TRP A 224 -24.70 -0.47 7.34
N THR A 225 -24.88 -1.72 7.77
CA THR A 225 -23.93 -2.82 7.50
C THR A 225 -24.31 -3.70 6.29
N GLY A 226 -25.44 -3.43 5.63
CA GLY A 226 -25.95 -4.22 4.50
C GLY A 226 -25.06 -4.17 3.24
N CYS A 227 -24.00 -3.37 3.24
CA CYS A 227 -23.10 -3.20 2.09
C CYS A 227 -21.72 -3.85 2.27
N SER A 228 -21.47 -4.59 3.36
CA SER A 228 -20.15 -5.13 3.74
C SER A 228 -19.47 -6.03 2.71
N ALA A 229 -20.26 -6.74 1.90
CA ALA A 229 -19.76 -7.54 0.78
C ALA A 229 -18.84 -6.74 -0.15
N GLY A 230 -19.07 -5.43 -0.29
CA GLY A 230 -18.30 -4.52 -1.14
C GLY A 230 -16.84 -4.41 -0.77
N LEU A 231 -16.50 -4.61 0.52
CA LEU A 231 -15.11 -4.60 0.98
C LEU A 231 -14.32 -5.79 0.41
N ARG A 232 -14.97 -6.95 0.28
CA ARG A 232 -14.39 -8.16 -0.32
C ARG A 232 -14.46 -8.13 -1.85
N LEU A 233 -15.54 -7.57 -2.40
CA LEU A 233 -15.77 -7.52 -3.84
C LEU A 233 -14.93 -6.45 -4.55
N VAL A 234 -14.32 -5.51 -3.84
CA VAL A 234 -13.56 -4.40 -4.43
C VAL A 234 -12.41 -4.86 -5.34
N ASP A 235 -11.91 -6.08 -5.16
CA ASP A 235 -10.90 -6.72 -6.01
C ASP A 235 -11.41 -7.05 -7.43
N LEU A 236 -12.73 -7.04 -7.66
CA LEU A 236 -13.33 -7.12 -8.99
C LEU A 236 -13.01 -5.90 -9.88
N LEU A 237 -12.61 -4.78 -9.28
CA LEU A 237 -11.94 -3.68 -10.00
C LEU A 237 -10.52 -4.12 -10.36
N LYS A 238 -10.42 -5.14 -11.22
CA LYS A 238 -9.15 -5.65 -11.72
C LYS A 238 -8.39 -4.49 -12.38
N GLY A 239 -7.08 -4.46 -12.19
CA GLY A 239 -6.20 -3.62 -13.01
C GLY A 239 -6.42 -3.89 -14.50
N SER A 240 -5.87 -3.06 -15.37
CA SER A 240 -5.52 -3.57 -16.71
C SER A 240 -4.90 -4.94 -16.51
N THR A 241 -5.28 -5.94 -17.32
CA THR A 241 -4.53 -7.18 -17.49
C THR A 241 -3.09 -6.94 -17.09
N ASP A 242 -2.64 -7.55 -15.97
CA ASP A 242 -1.25 -7.43 -15.53
C ASP A 242 -0.41 -7.60 -16.80
N PRO A 243 0.41 -6.60 -17.18
CA PRO A 243 1.03 -6.57 -18.48
C PRO A 243 1.82 -7.85 -18.64
N ASN A 244 1.32 -8.83 -19.40
CA ASN A 244 1.67 -10.27 -19.31
C ASN A 244 3.05 -10.47 -18.68
N ASN A 245 3.09 -10.51 -17.34
CA ASN A 245 4.34 -10.46 -16.60
C ASN A 245 5.09 -11.78 -16.81
N ALA A 246 4.47 -12.80 -17.40
CA ALA A 246 5.11 -14.03 -17.81
C ALA A 246 6.32 -13.76 -18.72
N ILE A 247 6.22 -12.86 -19.70
CA ILE A 247 7.35 -12.53 -20.60
C ILE A 247 8.44 -11.77 -19.83
N ILE A 248 8.06 -10.84 -18.95
CA ILE A 248 9.04 -10.10 -18.13
C ILE A 248 9.73 -11.06 -17.15
N ARG A 249 8.98 -11.99 -16.54
CA ARG A 249 9.49 -13.01 -15.61
C ARG A 249 10.34 -14.05 -16.33
N SER A 250 10.01 -14.43 -17.57
CA SER A 250 10.82 -15.36 -18.37
C SER A 250 12.14 -14.75 -18.83
N CYS A 251 12.20 -13.43 -19.03
CA CYS A 251 13.44 -12.72 -19.37
C CYS A 251 14.28 -12.32 -18.15
N ARG A 252 13.77 -12.48 -16.92
CA ARG A 252 14.51 -12.13 -15.69
C ARG A 252 15.45 -13.28 -15.32
N VAL A 253 16.76 -13.00 -15.31
CA VAL A 253 17.77 -13.95 -14.80
C VAL A 253 17.44 -14.32 -13.36
N ALA A 254 17.49 -15.61 -13.01
CA ALA A 254 17.07 -16.11 -11.70
C ALA A 254 17.98 -15.66 -10.56
N HIS A 255 19.29 -15.62 -10.77
CA HIS A 255 20.34 -15.26 -9.81
C HIS A 255 21.59 -14.80 -10.59
N LEU A 256 22.66 -14.37 -9.90
CA LEU A 256 23.92 -14.05 -10.57
C LEU A 256 24.63 -15.35 -10.98
N ASP A 257 25.25 -15.37 -12.16
CA ASP A 257 26.20 -16.44 -12.47
C ASP A 257 27.53 -16.22 -11.70
N ASP A 258 28.40 -17.23 -11.72
CA ASP A 258 29.64 -17.20 -10.95
C ASP A 258 30.60 -16.09 -11.41
N ALA A 259 30.62 -15.77 -12.70
CA ALA A 259 31.46 -14.71 -13.25
C ALA A 259 30.96 -13.33 -12.81
N GLN A 260 29.65 -13.09 -12.88
CA GLN A 260 28.99 -11.89 -12.40
C GLN A 260 29.19 -11.71 -10.89
N ARG A 261 29.01 -12.79 -10.10
CA ARG A 261 29.22 -12.76 -8.66
C ARG A 261 30.68 -12.42 -8.32
N THR A 262 31.63 -13.06 -9.00
CA THR A 262 33.06 -12.80 -8.82
C THR A 262 33.41 -11.35 -9.16
N ALA A 263 32.95 -10.85 -10.30
CA ALA A 263 33.18 -9.45 -10.72
C ALA A 263 32.62 -8.45 -9.71
N LEU A 264 31.41 -8.69 -9.19
CA LEU A 264 30.78 -7.84 -8.18
C LEU A 264 31.60 -7.80 -6.88
N PHE A 265 31.96 -8.96 -6.32
CA PHE A 265 32.71 -9.00 -5.06
C PHE A 265 34.17 -8.55 -5.22
N GLN A 266 34.77 -8.72 -6.39
CA GLN A 266 36.08 -8.16 -6.69
C GLN A 266 36.02 -6.62 -6.71
N LEU A 267 34.98 -6.03 -7.30
CA LEU A 267 34.76 -4.57 -7.25
C LEU A 267 34.56 -4.06 -5.81
N LEU A 268 33.87 -4.84 -4.98
CA LEU A 268 33.61 -4.52 -3.57
C LEU A 268 34.79 -4.76 -2.64
N SER A 269 35.84 -5.46 -3.10
CA SER A 269 37.03 -5.72 -2.29
C SER A 269 37.85 -4.45 -2.01
N ASP A 270 37.65 -3.40 -2.79
CA ASP A 270 38.23 -2.08 -2.56
C ASP A 270 37.79 -1.51 -1.18
N PRO A 271 38.72 -1.16 -0.27
CA PRO A 271 38.39 -0.56 1.02
C PRO A 271 37.52 0.70 0.93
N ALA A 272 37.63 1.48 -0.16
CA ALA A 272 36.78 2.65 -0.40
C ALA A 272 35.29 2.29 -0.61
N ARG A 273 35.01 1.01 -0.93
CA ARG A 273 33.67 0.46 -1.17
C ARG A 273 33.09 -0.28 0.03
N LEU A 274 33.74 -0.25 1.20
CA LEU A 274 33.27 -0.97 2.40
C LEU A 274 31.82 -0.62 2.78
N TYR A 275 31.39 0.62 2.57
CA TYR A 275 30.00 1.02 2.82
C TYR A 275 29.00 0.40 1.83
N ASP A 276 29.36 0.34 0.54
CA ASP A 276 28.55 -0.33 -0.49
C ASP A 276 28.50 -1.85 -0.22
N MET A 277 29.63 -2.43 0.21
CA MET A 277 29.76 -3.83 0.61
C MET A 277 28.87 -4.15 1.81
N PHE A 278 28.80 -3.27 2.80
CA PHE A 278 27.92 -3.42 3.96
C PHE A 278 26.45 -3.51 3.57
N TRP A 279 25.97 -2.63 2.68
CA TRP A 279 24.59 -2.73 2.18
C TRP A 279 24.31 -4.02 1.41
N ILE A 280 25.27 -4.48 0.61
CA ILE A 280 25.14 -5.77 -0.08
C ILE A 280 25.10 -6.91 0.93
N ALA A 281 25.90 -6.85 1.99
CA ALA A 281 25.86 -7.82 3.09
C ALA A 281 24.49 -7.87 3.78
N LEU A 282 23.87 -6.72 4.04
CA LEU A 282 22.52 -6.62 4.58
C LEU A 282 21.46 -7.19 3.62
N LEU A 283 21.56 -6.91 2.32
CA LEU A 283 20.68 -7.49 1.30
C LEU A 283 20.81 -9.02 1.25
N TYR A 284 22.04 -9.53 1.32
CA TYR A 284 22.32 -10.96 1.34
C TYR A 284 21.88 -11.66 2.64
N SER A 285 21.71 -10.89 3.71
CA SER A 285 21.12 -11.33 4.97
C SER A 285 19.57 -11.34 4.95
N GLY A 286 18.96 -10.83 3.87
CA GLY A 286 17.51 -10.85 3.68
C GLY A 286 16.81 -9.52 3.93
N MET A 287 17.55 -8.42 4.13
CA MET A 287 16.94 -7.09 4.20
C MET A 287 16.50 -6.63 2.82
N ASP A 288 15.47 -5.79 2.77
CA ASP A 288 15.18 -4.96 1.61
C ASP A 288 15.55 -3.49 1.88
N PRO A 289 15.64 -2.63 0.85
CA PRO A 289 16.08 -1.25 1.04
C PRO A 289 15.24 -0.45 2.03
N ALA A 290 13.96 -0.79 2.19
CA ALA A 290 13.09 -0.13 3.16
C ALA A 290 13.42 -0.57 4.59
N ASP A 291 13.81 -1.83 4.77
CA ASP A 291 14.38 -2.31 6.03
C ASP A 291 15.70 -1.58 6.32
N ILE A 292 16.66 -1.59 5.39
CA ILE A 292 17.99 -0.97 5.57
C ILE A 292 17.87 0.51 5.96
N ALA A 293 17.03 1.27 5.26
CA ALA A 293 16.83 2.68 5.56
C ALA A 293 16.12 2.94 6.91
N GLY A 294 15.41 1.95 7.45
CA GLY A 294 14.65 2.06 8.69
C GLY A 294 15.39 1.67 9.96
N GLN A 295 16.51 0.95 9.84
CA GLN A 295 17.28 0.41 10.96
C GLN A 295 18.53 1.26 11.28
N THR A 296 18.97 1.17 12.52
CA THR A 296 20.14 1.82 13.10
C THR A 296 21.16 0.80 13.61
N TYR A 297 22.43 1.18 13.80
CA TYR A 297 23.43 0.27 14.36
C TYR A 297 23.09 -0.18 15.78
N GLY A 298 22.38 0.64 16.56
CA GLY A 298 21.85 0.25 17.87
C GLY A 298 20.75 -0.82 17.83
N ASP A 299 20.21 -1.17 16.66
CA ASP A 299 19.25 -2.28 16.51
C ASP A 299 19.93 -3.64 16.38
N ILE A 300 21.27 -3.68 16.33
CA ILE A 300 22.04 -4.92 16.20
C ILE A 300 22.22 -5.54 17.58
N GLU A 301 21.72 -6.76 17.72
CA GLU A 301 21.94 -7.61 18.90
C GLU A 301 22.99 -8.67 18.59
N GLU A 302 23.92 -8.89 19.51
CA GLU A 302 24.95 -9.92 19.44
C GLU A 302 24.57 -11.14 20.29
N LEU A 303 24.58 -12.32 19.67
CA LEU A 303 24.48 -13.61 20.35
C LEU A 303 25.84 -14.29 20.34
N THR A 304 26.54 -14.29 21.48
CA THR A 304 27.84 -14.96 21.63
C THR A 304 27.64 -16.46 21.84
N LEU A 305 28.27 -17.27 20.98
CA LEU A 305 28.24 -18.73 21.07
C LEU A 305 29.34 -19.24 22.00
N GLN A 306 29.20 -20.49 22.47
CA GLN A 306 30.18 -21.12 23.37
C GLN A 306 31.60 -21.23 22.79
N ASP A 307 31.71 -21.29 21.46
CA ASP A 307 33.00 -21.33 20.75
C ASP A 307 33.63 -19.95 20.54
N GLY A 308 33.01 -18.89 21.09
CA GLY A 308 33.42 -17.50 20.93
C GLY A 308 32.96 -16.85 19.62
N SER A 309 32.27 -17.57 18.73
CA SER A 309 31.71 -16.98 17.51
C SER A 309 30.50 -16.09 17.83
N CYS A 310 30.30 -15.04 17.05
CA CYS A 310 29.19 -14.09 17.24
C CYS A 310 28.13 -14.22 16.13
N CYS A 311 26.87 -14.37 16.54
CA CYS A 311 25.71 -14.31 15.66
C CYS A 311 25.00 -12.96 15.85
N TYR A 312 25.10 -12.07 14.85
CA TYR A 312 24.42 -10.78 14.86
C TYR A 312 23.00 -10.88 14.32
N THR A 313 22.07 -10.24 15.01
CA THR A 313 20.64 -10.26 14.68
C THR A 313 20.01 -8.89 14.79
N ILE A 314 18.90 -8.67 14.08
CA ILE A 314 18.20 -7.38 14.04
C ILE A 314 16.70 -7.65 14.07
N LEU A 315 15.96 -7.03 14.99
CA LEU A 315 14.50 -7.09 14.98
C LEU A 315 13.93 -6.07 14.00
N ILE A 316 13.39 -6.55 12.87
CA ILE A 316 12.77 -5.68 11.86
C ILE A 316 11.39 -5.22 12.34
N SER A 317 11.37 -4.17 13.13
CA SER A 317 10.15 -3.51 13.64
C SER A 317 9.87 -2.16 12.98
N ARG A 318 10.77 -1.70 12.10
CA ARG A 318 10.73 -0.36 11.48
C ARG A 318 11.15 -0.45 10.02
N ARG A 319 10.46 0.30 9.16
CA ARG A 319 10.76 0.38 7.71
C ARG A 319 10.57 1.80 7.22
N VAL A 320 11.31 2.22 6.21
CA VAL A 320 11.10 3.52 5.57
C VAL A 320 10.15 3.39 4.38
N ARG A 321 9.17 4.28 4.31
CA ARG A 321 8.32 4.48 3.14
C ARG A 321 8.41 5.91 2.64
N LYS A 322 8.26 6.08 1.33
CA LYS A 322 8.13 7.40 0.72
C LYS A 322 6.67 7.86 0.80
N LEU A 323 6.44 8.99 1.45
CA LEU A 323 5.16 9.70 1.47
C LEU A 323 5.34 11.02 0.71
N ASN A 324 4.79 11.07 -0.51
CA ASN A 324 5.03 12.16 -1.46
C ASN A 324 6.53 12.26 -1.83
N ASP A 325 7.20 13.34 -1.41
CA ASP A 325 8.61 13.63 -1.65
C ASP A 325 9.48 13.49 -0.39
N ARG A 326 8.92 12.99 0.73
CA ARG A 326 9.66 12.79 1.97
C ARG A 326 9.62 11.34 2.43
N TYR A 327 10.73 10.90 2.99
CA TYR A 327 10.79 9.62 3.67
C TYR A 327 10.21 9.72 5.07
N SER A 328 9.51 8.67 5.47
CA SER A 328 8.90 8.52 6.79
C SER A 328 9.11 7.10 7.30
N THR A 329 9.23 6.94 8.61
CA THR A 329 9.34 5.63 9.24
C THR A 329 7.95 5.06 9.52
N LEU A 330 7.75 3.80 9.13
CA LEU A 330 6.61 2.96 9.44
C LEU A 330 7.04 1.94 10.50
N GLN A 331 6.41 1.96 11.67
CA GLN A 331 6.71 1.06 12.79
C GLN A 331 5.71 -0.09 12.84
N ALA A 332 6.09 -1.21 13.48
CA ALA A 332 5.26 -2.41 13.65
C ALA A 332 3.95 -2.14 14.43
N THR A 333 3.91 -1.09 15.25
CA THR A 333 2.70 -0.62 15.96
C THR A 333 1.68 0.06 15.02
N ASN A 334 2.05 0.34 13.77
CA ASN A 334 1.14 0.94 12.78
C ASN A 334 0.33 -0.15 12.07
N GLU A 335 -0.99 0.04 11.95
CA GLU A 335 -1.89 -0.88 11.24
C GLU A 335 -1.51 -1.14 9.77
N ASN A 336 -0.77 -0.21 9.14
CA ASN A 336 -0.29 -0.37 7.76
C ASN A 336 1.04 -1.10 7.67
N PHE A 337 1.66 -1.50 8.79
CA PHE A 337 2.88 -2.28 8.77
C PHE A 337 2.58 -3.69 8.26
N PRO A 338 3.29 -4.17 7.22
CA PRO A 338 3.11 -5.54 6.74
C PRO A 338 3.61 -6.53 7.78
N ILE A 339 2.70 -7.24 8.46
CA ILE A 339 3.03 -8.15 9.57
C ILE A 339 4.10 -9.19 9.21
N TYR A 340 4.06 -9.72 7.99
CA TYR A 340 5.03 -10.69 7.48
C TYR A 340 6.48 -10.15 7.36
N LYS A 341 6.68 -8.83 7.50
CA LYS A 341 8.01 -8.21 7.55
C LYS A 341 8.54 -8.09 8.98
N PHE A 342 7.69 -8.24 9.99
CA PHE A 342 8.10 -8.27 11.39
C PHE A 342 8.81 -9.59 11.66
N ARG A 343 10.13 -9.54 11.80
CA ARG A 343 10.98 -10.73 11.90
C ARG A 343 12.30 -10.41 12.59
N ARG A 344 12.90 -11.42 13.23
CA ARG A 344 14.30 -11.40 13.65
C ARG A 344 15.16 -11.78 12.44
N LEU A 345 15.82 -10.79 11.87
CA LEU A 345 16.81 -10.97 10.82
C LEU A 345 18.09 -11.51 11.45
N VAL A 346 18.78 -12.41 10.72
CA VAL A 346 20.09 -12.94 11.10
C VAL A 346 21.08 -12.47 10.05
N LEU A 347 22.15 -11.79 10.47
CA LEU A 347 23.22 -11.45 9.53
C LEU A 347 23.94 -12.73 9.11
N THR A 348 24.21 -12.87 7.81
CA THR A 348 25.10 -13.94 7.34
C THR A 348 26.46 -13.81 8.04
N PRO A 349 27.21 -14.91 8.27
CA PRO A 349 28.47 -14.81 9.01
C PRO A 349 29.45 -13.80 8.41
N TRP A 350 29.60 -13.81 7.08
CA TRP A 350 30.44 -12.84 6.38
C TRP A 350 29.90 -11.39 6.44
N ALA A 351 28.58 -11.20 6.61
CA ALA A 351 28.03 -9.87 6.85
C ALA A 351 28.39 -9.36 8.25
N GLY A 352 28.54 -10.25 9.22
CA GLY A 352 29.13 -9.95 10.53
C GLY A 352 30.57 -9.45 10.41
N ASP A 353 31.40 -10.10 9.60
CA ASP A 353 32.78 -9.65 9.34
C ASP A 353 32.82 -8.26 8.68
N VAL A 354 31.93 -8.00 7.73
CA VAL A 354 31.80 -6.67 7.09
C VAL A 354 31.29 -5.61 8.06
N LEU A 355 30.35 -5.96 8.94
CA LEU A 355 29.87 -5.08 10.01
C LEU A 355 31.02 -4.64 10.92
N LEU A 356 31.83 -5.58 11.41
CA LEU A 356 32.96 -5.28 12.29
C LEU A 356 33.96 -4.33 11.61
N ARG A 357 34.36 -4.62 10.37
CA ARG A 357 35.22 -3.72 9.58
C ARG A 357 34.60 -2.34 9.39
N ARG A 358 33.28 -2.26 9.22
CA ARG A 358 32.56 -0.99 9.07
C ARG A 358 32.54 -0.21 10.39
N LEU A 359 32.36 -0.87 11.53
CA LEU A 359 32.42 -0.24 12.86
C LEU A 359 33.82 0.32 13.10
N GLU A 360 34.87 -0.45 12.85
CA GLU A 360 36.26 0.02 12.93
C GLU A 360 36.49 1.27 12.05
N GLN A 361 35.97 1.27 10.82
CA GLN A 361 36.05 2.44 9.94
C GLN A 361 35.32 3.65 10.51
N LEU A 362 34.16 3.48 11.15
CA LEU A 362 33.41 4.57 11.77
C LEU A 362 34.15 5.12 13.00
N HIS A 363 34.73 4.26 13.83
CA HIS A 363 35.58 4.66 14.96
C HIS A 363 36.82 5.41 14.48
N ALA A 364 37.46 4.96 13.41
CA ALA A 364 38.61 5.65 12.79
C ALA A 364 38.26 7.05 12.25
N LEU A 365 36.98 7.31 11.94
CA LEU A 365 36.47 8.64 11.57
C LEU A 365 36.19 9.53 12.80
N GLY A 366 36.46 9.05 14.02
CA GLY A 366 36.29 9.79 15.27
C GLY A 366 34.86 9.77 15.82
N LEU A 367 34.02 8.85 15.36
CA LEU A 367 32.65 8.70 15.87
C LEU A 367 32.66 7.90 17.18
N SER A 368 31.91 8.37 18.17
CA SER A 368 31.66 7.66 19.44
C SER A 368 30.62 6.54 19.27
N ASP A 369 30.60 5.61 20.21
CA ASP A 369 29.64 4.49 20.20
C ASP A 369 28.18 4.98 20.23
N ASP A 370 27.86 5.99 21.04
CA ASP A 370 26.51 6.58 21.09
C ASP A 370 26.10 7.16 19.74
N GLN A 371 27.02 7.87 19.07
CA GLN A 371 26.77 8.41 17.73
C GLN A 371 26.55 7.29 16.70
N ILE A 372 27.36 6.23 16.76
CA ILE A 372 27.23 5.09 15.86
C ILE A 372 25.90 4.38 16.11
N GLN A 373 25.50 4.14 17.36
CA GLN A 373 24.25 3.50 17.71
C GLN A 373 23.03 4.22 17.12
N GLU A 374 23.01 5.55 17.14
CA GLU A 374 21.92 6.36 16.58
C GLU A 374 21.94 6.44 15.04
N MET A 375 23.09 6.16 14.40
CA MET A 375 23.22 6.22 12.95
C MET A 375 22.36 5.14 12.27
N ARG A 376 21.68 5.54 11.19
CA ARG A 376 21.00 4.58 10.29
C ARG A 376 22.02 3.85 9.44
N PHE A 377 21.72 2.62 9.06
CA PHE A 377 22.55 1.90 8.09
C PHE A 377 22.68 2.62 6.76
N SER A 378 21.67 3.41 6.37
CA SER A 378 21.69 4.20 5.14
C SER A 378 22.37 5.57 5.27
N SER A 379 22.83 5.96 6.47
CA SER A 379 23.48 7.25 6.71
C SER A 379 25.01 7.16 6.73
N GLU A 380 25.66 8.05 5.98
CA GLU A 380 27.13 8.16 5.99
C GLU A 380 27.66 8.94 7.20
N LYS A 381 26.81 9.75 7.84
CA LYS A 381 27.14 10.62 8.98
C LYS A 381 25.98 10.69 9.99
N PRO A 382 26.25 10.95 11.29
CA PRO A 382 25.20 11.19 12.28
C PRO A 382 24.28 12.36 11.90
N GLY A 383 23.00 12.26 12.23
CA GLY A 383 22.01 13.34 12.03
C GLY A 383 21.70 13.70 10.56
N GLY A 384 22.17 12.91 9.59
CA GLY A 384 21.90 13.13 8.17
C GLY A 384 20.42 12.96 7.80
N ALA A 385 20.04 13.51 6.64
CA ALA A 385 18.73 13.25 6.07
C ALA A 385 18.55 11.75 5.75
N ILE A 386 17.33 11.24 5.85
CA ILE A 386 17.03 9.85 5.56
C ILE A 386 17.33 9.56 4.08
N VAL A 387 18.37 8.76 3.84
CA VAL A 387 18.62 8.12 2.55
C VAL A 387 17.66 6.94 2.45
N GLY A 388 16.70 7.04 1.54
CA GLY A 388 15.63 6.07 1.43
C GLY A 388 15.85 5.01 0.36
N PRO A 389 14.85 4.13 0.17
CA PRO A 389 14.93 3.00 -0.76
C PRO A 389 15.31 3.35 -2.20
N GLU A 390 14.87 4.49 -2.73
CA GLU A 390 15.13 4.86 -4.13
C GLU A 390 16.59 5.28 -4.33
N GLU A 391 17.17 6.02 -3.38
CA GLU A 391 18.57 6.45 -3.42
C GLU A 391 19.51 5.25 -3.23
N LEU A 392 19.17 4.35 -2.30
CA LEU A 392 19.88 3.07 -2.12
C LEU A 392 19.88 2.26 -3.42
N ALA A 393 18.69 2.07 -4.02
CA ALA A 393 18.56 1.33 -5.27
C ALA A 393 19.37 1.98 -6.39
N LYS A 394 19.33 3.31 -6.54
CA LYS A 394 20.09 4.03 -7.56
C LYS A 394 21.60 3.85 -7.40
N ARG A 395 22.11 3.91 -6.17
CA ARG A 395 23.54 3.75 -5.87
C ARG A 395 24.02 2.32 -6.15
N LEU A 396 23.31 1.32 -5.65
CA LEU A 396 23.64 -0.09 -5.90
C LEU A 396 23.52 -0.45 -7.39
N LEU A 397 22.61 0.18 -8.11
CA LEU A 397 22.46 -0.04 -9.54
C LEU A 397 23.67 0.40 -10.34
N GLN A 398 24.25 1.55 -9.99
CA GLN A 398 25.49 2.01 -10.60
C GLN A 398 26.63 1.01 -10.35
N LEU A 399 26.69 0.43 -9.16
CA LEU A 399 27.67 -0.61 -8.82
C LEU A 399 27.48 -1.88 -9.67
N LEU A 400 26.23 -2.36 -9.83
CA LEU A 400 25.95 -3.54 -10.67
C LEU A 400 26.41 -3.33 -12.13
N ARG A 401 26.18 -2.14 -12.68
CA ARG A 401 26.65 -1.78 -14.03
C ARG A 401 28.18 -1.75 -14.12
N GLN A 402 28.86 -1.24 -13.08
CA GLN A 402 30.33 -1.26 -13.01
C GLN A 402 30.88 -2.69 -12.94
N ALA A 403 30.15 -3.61 -12.30
CA ALA A 403 30.47 -5.04 -12.28
C ALA A 403 30.12 -5.78 -13.59
N GLY A 404 29.66 -5.08 -14.63
CA GLY A 404 29.32 -5.68 -15.92
C GLY A 404 28.01 -6.47 -15.93
N ILE A 405 27.15 -6.30 -14.92
CA ILE A 405 25.86 -6.99 -14.82
C ILE A 405 24.82 -6.21 -15.63
N PRO A 406 24.31 -6.76 -16.76
CA PRO A 406 23.50 -6.00 -17.70
C PRO A 406 22.06 -5.80 -17.24
N ALA A 407 21.41 -4.74 -17.76
CA ALA A 407 19.98 -4.57 -17.64
C ALA A 407 19.22 -5.71 -18.34
N ALA A 408 18.17 -6.22 -17.70
CA ALA A 408 17.26 -7.13 -18.36
C ALA A 408 16.48 -6.40 -19.47
N THR A 409 16.66 -6.80 -20.72
CA THR A 409 15.87 -6.32 -21.85
C THR A 409 14.89 -7.38 -22.30
N ALA A 410 13.62 -7.02 -22.44
CA ALA A 410 12.62 -7.90 -23.04
C ALA A 410 12.20 -7.33 -24.41
N THR A 411 12.20 -8.17 -25.44
CA THR A 411 11.61 -7.79 -26.74
C THR A 411 10.09 -7.86 -26.63
N ARG A 412 9.39 -6.79 -27.01
CA ARG A 412 7.94 -6.72 -27.05
C ARG A 412 7.46 -6.33 -28.43
N THR A 413 6.22 -6.71 -28.75
CA THR A 413 5.57 -6.32 -30.00
C THR A 413 4.45 -5.33 -29.68
N GLU A 414 4.46 -4.17 -30.35
CA GLU A 414 3.38 -3.20 -30.24
C GLU A 414 2.09 -3.70 -30.93
N LYS A 415 0.96 -3.03 -30.67
CA LYS A 415 -0.33 -3.36 -31.30
C LYS A 415 -0.31 -3.31 -32.84
N LYS A 416 0.65 -2.60 -33.43
CA LYS A 416 0.85 -2.50 -34.89
C LYS A 416 1.78 -3.58 -35.46
N GLY A 417 2.25 -4.52 -34.64
CA GLY A 417 3.15 -5.60 -35.08
C GLY A 417 4.65 -5.25 -35.04
N HIS A 418 5.02 -4.04 -34.61
CA HIS A 418 6.43 -3.64 -34.53
C HIS A 418 7.10 -4.17 -33.26
N ALA A 419 8.24 -4.83 -33.42
CA ALA A 419 9.07 -5.23 -32.30
C ALA A 419 9.86 -4.04 -31.74
N TYR A 420 9.87 -3.87 -30.42
CA TYR A 420 10.68 -2.91 -29.69
C TYR A 420 11.32 -3.59 -28.48
N ARG A 421 12.48 -3.09 -28.05
CA ARG A 421 13.12 -3.56 -26.81
C ARG A 421 12.61 -2.71 -25.65
N GLN A 422 11.92 -3.35 -24.71
CA GLN A 422 11.61 -2.75 -23.42
C GLN A 422 12.78 -2.99 -22.48
N THR A 423 13.42 -1.91 -22.04
CA THR A 423 14.34 -1.97 -20.91
C THR A 423 13.50 -2.17 -19.65
N VAL A 424 13.61 -3.35 -19.03
CA VAL A 424 13.01 -3.56 -17.71
C VAL A 424 13.87 -2.75 -16.74
N LYS A 425 13.25 -1.89 -15.93
CA LYS A 425 13.99 -1.16 -14.89
C LYS A 425 14.80 -2.18 -14.10
N GLU A 426 16.11 -2.01 -14.14
CA GLU A 426 17.03 -2.84 -13.38
C GLU A 426 16.59 -2.80 -11.92
N ASP A 427 16.45 -3.98 -11.34
CA ASP A 427 15.89 -4.16 -10.02
C ASP A 427 17.00 -4.79 -9.18
N ILE A 428 17.44 -4.08 -8.14
CA ILE A 428 18.35 -4.62 -7.13
C ILE A 428 17.79 -5.90 -6.48
N ALA A 429 16.51 -6.24 -6.73
CA ALA A 429 15.96 -7.56 -6.52
C ALA A 429 16.75 -8.71 -7.19
N LEU A 430 17.61 -8.48 -8.18
CA LEU A 430 18.56 -9.52 -8.65
C LEU A 430 19.49 -9.98 -7.52
N LEU A 431 20.00 -9.06 -6.71
CA LEU A 431 20.83 -9.38 -5.55
C LEU A 431 20.05 -10.16 -4.50
N GLN A 432 18.81 -9.78 -4.23
CA GLN A 432 17.95 -10.54 -3.30
C GLN A 432 17.63 -11.94 -3.81
N ARG A 433 17.47 -12.11 -5.13
CA ARG A 433 17.26 -13.45 -5.71
C ARG A 433 18.53 -14.28 -5.71
N ASP A 434 19.71 -13.69 -5.93
CA ASP A 434 21.00 -14.37 -5.74
C ASP A 434 21.21 -14.78 -4.27
N ALA A 435 20.88 -13.90 -3.32
CA ALA A 435 20.92 -14.21 -1.90
C ALA A 435 20.00 -15.39 -1.53
N ARG A 436 18.76 -15.41 -2.05
CA ARG A 436 17.84 -16.54 -1.89
C ARG A 436 18.42 -17.83 -2.47
N TYR A 437 18.97 -17.75 -3.68
CA TYR A 437 19.61 -18.88 -4.34
C TYR A 437 20.74 -19.45 -3.47
N LEU A 438 21.64 -18.61 -2.99
CA LEU A 438 22.75 -19.04 -2.13
C LEU A 438 22.27 -19.56 -0.77
N ALA A 439 21.23 -18.97 -0.17
CA ALA A 439 20.63 -19.48 1.06
C ALA A 439 20.08 -20.90 0.86
N MET A 440 19.41 -21.17 -0.27
CA MET A 440 18.96 -22.53 -0.62
C MET A 440 20.15 -23.49 -0.78
N GLN A 441 21.23 -23.05 -1.43
CA GLN A 441 22.46 -23.86 -1.53
C GLN A 441 23.10 -24.12 -0.16
N CYS A 442 22.95 -23.19 0.78
CA CYS A 442 23.34 -23.36 2.18
C CYS A 442 22.38 -24.27 2.98
N GLY A 443 21.31 -24.78 2.37
CA GLY A 443 20.33 -25.66 3.00
C GLY A 443 19.18 -24.94 3.70
N ALA A 444 18.86 -23.70 3.31
CA ALA A 444 17.63 -23.05 3.74
C ALA A 444 16.41 -23.74 3.12
N ASP A 445 15.47 -24.15 3.99
CA ASP A 445 14.13 -24.59 3.61
C ASP A 445 13.21 -23.39 3.36
N GLU A 446 11.99 -23.64 2.89
CA GLU A 446 11.03 -22.57 2.61
C GLU A 446 10.75 -21.71 3.84
N VAL A 447 10.57 -22.33 5.02
CA VAL A 447 10.30 -21.62 6.28
C VAL A 447 11.45 -20.68 6.62
N MET A 448 12.70 -21.13 6.48
CA MET A 448 13.88 -20.31 6.69
C MET A 448 13.96 -19.15 5.69
N LEU A 449 13.66 -19.38 4.41
CA LEU A 449 13.62 -18.32 3.41
C LEU A 449 12.53 -17.29 3.73
N HIS A 450 11.34 -17.74 4.14
CA HIS A 450 10.26 -16.85 4.57
C HIS A 450 10.71 -15.98 5.75
N ALA A 451 11.30 -16.59 6.78
CA ALA A 451 11.79 -15.89 7.96
C ALA A 451 12.97 -14.94 7.67
N MET A 452 13.77 -15.23 6.63
CA MET A 452 14.90 -14.40 6.21
C MET A 452 14.44 -13.18 5.41
N PHE A 453 13.58 -13.37 4.40
CA PHE A 453 13.20 -12.31 3.45
C PHE A 453 11.87 -11.59 3.78
N GLY A 454 11.12 -12.11 4.75
CA GLY A 454 9.81 -11.58 5.14
C GLY A 454 8.81 -11.68 4.00
N ASP A 455 8.51 -12.91 3.59
CA ASP A 455 7.51 -13.23 2.57
C ASP A 455 6.15 -13.57 3.22
N THR A 456 5.05 -13.33 2.52
CA THR A 456 3.71 -13.65 3.03
C THR A 456 3.51 -15.15 3.18
N TRP A 457 3.11 -15.60 4.37
CA TRP A 457 2.71 -16.99 4.63
C TRP A 457 1.20 -17.17 4.40
N THR A 458 0.79 -18.35 3.93
CA THR A 458 -0.64 -18.68 3.72
C THR A 458 -1.31 -19.23 4.97
N ASP A 459 -0.54 -19.86 5.86
CA ASP A 459 -1.03 -20.48 7.09
C ASP A 459 -0.33 -19.82 8.28
N THR A 460 -1.00 -18.88 8.93
CA THR A 460 -0.45 -18.10 10.04
C THR A 460 -0.91 -18.71 11.37
N ASP A 461 -0.14 -19.66 11.89
CA ASP A 461 -0.20 -20.01 13.31
C ASP A 461 0.70 -19.05 14.09
N GLU A 462 0.19 -18.45 15.17
CA GLU A 462 0.92 -17.47 16.00
C GLU A 462 2.11 -18.13 16.71
N GLU A 463 1.99 -19.41 17.09
CA GLU A 463 3.08 -20.15 17.76
C GLU A 463 4.28 -20.33 16.83
N ALA A 464 4.02 -20.62 15.55
CA ALA A 464 5.08 -20.76 14.56
C ALA A 464 5.84 -19.44 14.32
N TYR A 465 5.19 -18.27 14.47
CA TYR A 465 5.87 -16.97 14.37
C TYR A 465 6.78 -16.68 15.57
N LEU A 466 6.39 -17.09 16.78
CA LEU A 466 7.21 -16.90 17.98
C LEU A 466 8.52 -17.70 17.91
N ASP A 467 8.46 -18.93 17.40
CA ASP A 467 9.66 -19.76 17.18
C ASP A 467 10.66 -19.12 16.21
N LEU A 468 10.17 -18.44 15.16
CA LEU A 468 11.03 -17.75 14.18
C LEU A 468 11.79 -16.55 14.78
N LEU A 469 11.27 -15.96 15.86
CA LEU A 469 11.89 -14.85 16.58
C LEU A 469 12.90 -15.32 17.64
N GLY A 470 12.91 -16.60 18.01
CA GLY A 470 13.76 -17.12 19.07
C GLY A 470 15.24 -17.25 18.71
N ASP A 471 16.11 -17.11 19.72
CA ASP A 471 17.57 -17.17 19.57
C ASP A 471 18.05 -18.52 19.03
N ARG A 472 17.44 -19.62 19.47
CA ARG A 472 17.78 -20.97 18.99
C ARG A 472 17.60 -21.09 17.48
N TYR A 473 16.49 -20.56 16.96
CA TYR A 473 16.22 -20.57 15.53
C TYR A 473 17.12 -19.60 14.77
N ALA A 474 17.44 -18.44 15.36
CA ALA A 474 18.42 -17.50 14.81
C ALA A 474 19.81 -18.14 14.63
N VAL A 475 20.31 -18.82 15.67
CA VAL A 475 21.60 -19.53 15.63
C VAL A 475 21.58 -20.68 14.63
N ALA A 476 20.50 -21.45 14.56
CA ALA A 476 20.36 -22.53 13.56
C ALA A 476 20.43 -21.99 12.12
N ARG A 477 19.78 -20.85 11.84
CA ARG A 477 19.86 -20.15 10.55
C ARG A 477 21.28 -19.67 10.27
N TRP A 478 21.92 -19.02 11.24
CA TRP A 478 23.30 -18.54 11.14
C TRP A 478 24.28 -19.68 10.77
N GLN A 479 24.16 -20.84 11.45
CA GLN A 479 25.00 -22.02 11.19
C GLN A 479 24.84 -22.59 9.77
N ARG A 480 23.62 -22.53 9.18
CA ARG A 480 23.41 -22.94 7.79
C ARG A 480 24.08 -21.97 6.82
N LEU A 481 23.90 -20.65 7.04
CA LEU A 481 24.44 -19.59 6.17
C LEU A 481 25.97 -19.51 6.18
N ARG A 482 26.63 -20.06 7.22
CA ARG A 482 28.09 -20.16 7.34
C ARG A 482 28.78 -20.97 6.24
N ARG A 483 28.02 -21.77 5.48
CA ARG A 483 28.52 -22.61 4.39
C ARG A 483 28.99 -21.83 3.17
N TRP A 484 28.69 -20.52 3.09
CA TRP A 484 29.13 -19.67 1.99
C TRP A 484 29.65 -18.33 2.50
N SER A 485 30.76 -17.88 1.94
CA SER A 485 31.28 -16.53 2.12
C SER A 485 31.91 -16.03 0.83
N PRO A 486 31.59 -14.80 0.37
CA PRO A 486 32.29 -14.19 -0.75
C PRO A 486 33.71 -13.74 -0.38
N LEU A 487 34.06 -13.79 0.92
CA LEU A 487 35.37 -13.43 1.48
C LEU A 487 36.25 -14.62 1.78
N ALA A 488 35.73 -15.85 1.60
CA ALA A 488 36.55 -17.03 1.74
C ALA A 488 37.69 -16.98 0.69
N PRO A 489 38.94 -17.32 1.07
CA PRO A 489 40.02 -17.43 0.10
C PRO A 489 39.66 -18.45 -0.99
N ALA A 490 40.07 -18.19 -2.24
CA ALA A 490 39.79 -18.97 -3.47
C ALA A 490 40.04 -20.49 -3.38
N SER A 491 40.64 -20.96 -2.29
CA SER A 491 40.73 -22.34 -1.87
C SER A 491 41.02 -22.36 -0.37
N LEU A 492 40.33 -23.21 0.43
CA LEU A 492 40.99 -23.71 1.63
C LEU A 492 42.14 -24.60 1.14
N PRO A 493 43.38 -24.40 1.61
CA PRO A 493 44.46 -25.31 1.25
C PRO A 493 44.03 -26.73 1.58
N PHE A 494 44.19 -27.64 0.62
CA PHE A 494 43.92 -29.06 0.82
C PHE A 494 44.82 -29.55 1.96
N THR A 495 44.27 -29.76 3.15
CA THR A 495 45.03 -30.13 4.36
C THR A 495 45.35 -31.62 4.45
N GLY A 496 45.23 -32.37 3.35
CA GLY A 496 45.51 -33.81 3.28
C GLY A 496 44.27 -34.69 3.22
N GLU A 497 44.49 -36.01 3.25
CA GLU A 497 43.43 -37.02 3.26
C GLU A 497 42.48 -36.82 4.45
N GLY A 498 41.18 -36.67 4.18
CA GLY A 498 40.14 -36.58 5.22
C GLY A 498 39.53 -35.20 5.47
N CYS A 499 40.03 -34.13 4.83
CA CYS A 499 39.44 -32.79 4.92
C CYS A 499 38.80 -32.35 3.59
N LEU A 500 37.60 -31.76 3.69
CA LEU A 500 36.87 -31.20 2.55
C LEU A 500 37.25 -29.72 2.38
N ALA A 501 37.68 -29.32 1.18
CA ALA A 501 38.00 -27.92 0.88
C ALA A 501 36.75 -27.03 0.99
N GLY A 502 36.94 -25.82 1.53
CA GLY A 502 35.90 -24.79 1.63
C GLY A 502 35.69 -24.03 0.31
N TYR A 503 34.53 -23.41 0.17
CA TYR A 503 34.01 -22.96 -1.12
C TYR A 503 33.89 -21.44 -1.26
N THR A 504 34.29 -20.94 -2.42
CA THR A 504 34.22 -19.52 -2.81
C THR A 504 33.07 -19.18 -3.75
N HIS A 505 32.53 -20.15 -4.49
CA HIS A 505 31.55 -19.89 -5.54
C HIS A 505 30.12 -20.30 -5.14
N VAL A 506 29.93 -21.52 -4.62
CA VAL A 506 28.65 -22.08 -4.12
C VAL A 506 28.97 -23.16 -3.06
N PRO A 507 28.16 -23.35 -1.98
CA PRO A 507 28.30 -24.51 -1.08
C PRO A 507 28.26 -25.82 -1.87
N ALA A 508 29.32 -26.63 -1.84
CA ALA A 508 29.28 -27.89 -2.58
C ALA A 508 28.49 -28.97 -1.84
N ARG A 509 27.78 -29.75 -2.64
CA ARG A 509 27.33 -31.08 -2.25
C ARG A 509 28.52 -32.04 -2.35
N HIS A 510 28.91 -32.63 -1.24
CA HIS A 510 29.86 -33.75 -1.23
C HIS A 510 29.13 -35.08 -1.37
N ILE A 511 29.64 -35.94 -2.24
CA ILE A 511 29.23 -37.34 -2.31
C ILE A 511 30.35 -38.16 -1.69
N LEU A 512 30.10 -38.64 -0.47
CA LEU A 512 31.01 -39.57 0.20
C LEU A 512 30.61 -40.99 -0.20
N GLN A 513 31.49 -41.68 -0.92
CA GLN A 513 31.31 -43.10 -1.18
C GLN A 513 31.78 -43.88 0.05
N VAL A 514 30.84 -44.51 0.75
CA VAL A 514 31.13 -45.34 1.92
C VAL A 514 31.09 -46.80 1.51
N ILE A 515 32.19 -47.53 1.70
CA ILE A 515 32.27 -48.98 1.48
C ILE A 515 32.45 -49.65 2.83
N ASN A 516 31.50 -50.49 3.23
CA ASN A 516 31.63 -51.31 4.42
C ASN A 516 31.94 -52.76 4.01
N SER A 517 33.21 -53.15 4.10
CA SER A 517 33.69 -54.51 3.81
C SER A 517 33.62 -55.46 5.00
N THR A 518 33.19 -55.00 6.18
CA THR A 518 33.37 -55.73 7.44
C THR A 518 32.23 -56.71 7.79
N GLY A 519 31.13 -56.71 7.03
CA GLY A 519 29.96 -57.57 7.30
C GLY A 519 29.16 -57.19 8.56
N HIS A 520 29.58 -56.16 9.30
CA HIS A 520 28.95 -55.68 10.53
C HIS A 520 28.59 -54.19 10.42
N PRO A 521 27.63 -53.68 11.22
CA PRO A 521 27.35 -52.24 11.26
C PRO A 521 28.59 -51.43 11.65
N VAL A 522 28.87 -50.37 10.90
CA VAL A 522 29.99 -49.43 11.16
C VAL A 522 29.41 -48.03 11.30
N THR A 523 29.89 -47.27 12.28
CA THR A 523 29.51 -45.87 12.49
C THR A 523 30.40 -44.95 11.67
N LEU A 524 29.78 -44.09 10.85
CA LEU A 524 30.45 -42.98 10.19
C LEU A 524 30.16 -41.70 10.97
N THR A 525 31.21 -41.01 11.43
CA THR A 525 31.09 -39.71 12.11
C THR A 525 31.60 -38.61 11.19
N LEU A 526 30.76 -37.58 10.98
CA LEU A 526 31.12 -36.39 10.22
C LEU A 526 31.18 -35.19 11.17
N HIS A 527 32.30 -34.47 11.14
CA HIS A 527 32.49 -33.26 11.94
C HIS A 527 32.56 -32.03 11.02
N ALA A 528 31.88 -30.96 11.39
CA ALA A 528 32.01 -29.66 10.75
C ALA A 528 31.75 -28.55 11.77
N THR A 529 32.31 -27.37 11.51
CA THR A 529 32.06 -26.14 12.29
C THR A 529 30.75 -25.46 11.89
N TYR A 530 29.93 -26.10 11.06
CA TYR A 530 28.65 -25.64 10.57
C TYR A 530 27.67 -26.81 10.52
N ALA A 531 26.37 -26.51 10.44
CA ALA A 531 25.34 -27.55 10.36
C ALA A 531 25.60 -28.46 9.15
N LEU A 532 25.50 -29.78 9.29
CA LEU A 532 25.59 -30.75 8.20
C LEU A 532 24.20 -31.27 7.85
N ASN A 533 23.93 -31.45 6.55
CA ASN A 533 22.75 -32.17 6.09
C ASN A 533 23.22 -33.37 5.28
N ALA A 534 22.92 -34.58 5.77
CA ALA A 534 23.42 -35.83 5.23
C ALA A 534 22.25 -36.76 4.89
N PHE A 535 22.33 -37.39 3.72
CA PHE A 535 21.33 -38.34 3.23
C PHE A 535 22.02 -39.58 2.68
N TRP A 536 21.50 -40.76 3.01
CA TRP A 536 21.94 -42.00 2.39
C TRP A 536 21.33 -42.15 0.99
N ALA A 537 22.16 -42.44 -0.01
CA ALA A 537 21.71 -42.81 -1.34
C ALA A 537 22.29 -44.18 -1.70
N GLN A 538 21.43 -45.14 -2.06
CA GLN A 538 21.88 -46.42 -2.58
C GLN A 538 22.35 -46.25 -4.03
N ASN A 539 23.57 -46.72 -4.31
CA ASN A 539 24.12 -46.73 -5.65
C ASN A 539 23.36 -47.78 -6.49
N LYS A 540 22.25 -47.38 -7.14
CA LYS A 540 21.56 -48.25 -8.10
C LYS A 540 22.46 -48.42 -9.33
N LYS A 541 23.27 -49.47 -9.35
CA LYS A 541 23.90 -49.94 -10.59
C LYS A 541 22.80 -50.41 -11.54
N GLY A 542 22.70 -49.77 -12.71
CA GLY A 542 22.10 -50.34 -13.92
C GLY A 542 20.60 -50.18 -14.05
N GLY A 543 20.18 -49.06 -14.66
CA GLY A 543 18.93 -48.96 -15.41
C GLY A 543 19.24 -48.32 -16.75
N ASN A 544 19.62 -49.12 -17.73
CA ASN A 544 19.58 -48.71 -19.13
C ASN A 544 18.12 -48.41 -19.49
N THR A 545 17.85 -47.20 -19.97
CA THR A 545 16.84 -46.94 -21.02
C THR A 545 17.05 -45.53 -21.58
N SER A 546 17.54 -45.50 -22.82
CA SER A 546 16.96 -44.84 -24.01
C SER A 546 16.07 -43.63 -23.82
#